data_AF-A0A2T4H619-F1
#
_entry.id   AF-A0A2T4H619-F1
#
_cell.length_a   1.000
_cell.length_b   1.000
_cell.length_c   1.000
_cell.angle_alpha   90.00
_cell.angle_beta   90.00
_cell.angle_gamma   90.00
#
_symmetry.space_group_name_H-M   'P 1'
#
loop_
_entity.id
_entity.type
_entity.pdbx_description
1 polymer ?
#
loop_
_entity_poly.entity_id
_entity_poly.type
_entity_poly.pdbx_seq_one_letter_code
_entity_poly.pdbx_strand_id
1 'polypeptide(L)'
;MVSNDLTSLKPKQKRRLYEPIVLYKALAEITHEEGALRQTEPSDSAETEEQQYHHFLHNIASVCDRFKRGKTVTSVTILDGEDKFTYVFGCNQVFDKDLRSTKDFLTSLLKRLSGFNLLSSTEKTSVQNEIFEMILAFNSPRIQCYLDTLRKNIAQCLLYCERSTTQNDTEVGKGLETLSIAIKETTFSDMTGSQYFWAFSSVLKALKSFLTSQTTDYIERKAKAGRIRDGRSFECWSELRHAIYRLKSYKKALQCLIDSEETWPELFQEFVVVPIESSKQDSNPLGRKSEASHGIIGRMCSDAALIERYRGLARSLEWINLDDRIKTQSTRPSFKPYVHSEVLVLEWLMVQPNVTFFRDWRYIGSSKGACQLCRYYFDAAGQHNDIKTRPSHGNIYVNWRFPDIQEGEKSFGKTRRQTIYNSMMTRIREDAFSILVDKSSKGKRHDSSTHPLTSVMYASTDVWTDVGARDMPNIDELGESFAKNLSLKPVIEAIGESDVDDEDGGIALG
;
A
#
# COMPACT_ATOMS: atom_id res chain seq x y z
N MET A 1 10.96 -23.64 22.09
CA MET A 1 11.02 -23.09 20.72
C MET A 1 11.55 -24.18 19.81
N VAL A 2 10.66 -24.93 19.16
CA VAL A 2 11.06 -25.88 18.12
C VAL A 2 11.50 -25.04 16.93
N SER A 3 12.75 -25.19 16.49
CA SER A 3 13.19 -24.66 15.21
C SER A 3 12.39 -25.39 14.14
N ASN A 4 11.25 -24.82 13.73
CA ASN A 4 10.48 -25.37 12.62
C ASN A 4 11.28 -25.12 11.34
N ASP A 5 11.83 -26.17 10.74
CA ASP A 5 12.55 -26.07 9.48
C ASP A 5 11.56 -25.66 8.37
N LEU A 6 11.62 -24.37 8.01
CA LEU A 6 10.81 -23.78 6.96
C LEU A 6 11.39 -24.13 5.59
N THR A 7 10.57 -24.74 4.72
CA THR A 7 10.97 -25.09 3.36
C THR A 7 10.52 -24.02 2.37
N SER A 8 11.46 -23.18 1.92
CA SER A 8 11.19 -22.19 0.85
C SER A 8 11.12 -22.82 -0.56
N LEU A 9 10.68 -22.05 -1.56
CA LEU A 9 10.71 -22.48 -2.96
C LEU A 9 12.15 -22.75 -3.44
N LYS A 10 12.32 -23.73 -4.34
CA LYS A 10 13.65 -24.00 -4.93
C LYS A 10 14.13 -22.79 -5.76
N PRO A 11 15.45 -22.49 -5.81
CA PRO A 11 15.97 -21.34 -6.55
C PRO A 11 15.51 -21.24 -8.01
N LYS A 12 15.44 -22.38 -8.72
CA LYS A 12 14.93 -22.45 -10.09
C LYS A 12 13.45 -22.05 -10.19
N GLN A 13 12.62 -22.44 -9.22
CA GLN A 13 11.19 -22.07 -9.18
C GLN A 13 11.02 -20.59 -8.86
N LYS A 14 11.82 -20.05 -7.92
CA LYS A 14 11.85 -18.61 -7.64
C LYS A 14 12.16 -17.84 -8.92
N ARG A 15 13.26 -18.14 -9.61
CA ARG A 15 13.61 -17.45 -10.87
C ARG A 15 12.50 -17.51 -11.92
N ARG A 16 11.91 -18.69 -12.14
CA ARG A 16 10.80 -18.87 -13.11
C ARG A 16 9.57 -18.03 -12.77
N LEU A 17 9.34 -17.75 -11.49
CA LEU A 17 8.25 -16.90 -11.01
C LEU A 17 8.56 -15.42 -11.19
N TYR A 18 9.76 -14.98 -10.82
CA TYR A 18 10.09 -13.55 -10.82
C TYR A 18 10.35 -12.97 -12.20
N GLU A 19 10.82 -13.77 -13.16
CA GLU A 19 11.01 -13.33 -14.55
C GLU A 19 9.73 -12.71 -15.16
N PRO A 20 8.58 -13.41 -15.20
CA PRO A 20 7.35 -12.82 -15.72
C PRO A 20 6.78 -11.71 -14.82
N ILE A 21 7.03 -11.73 -13.50
CA ILE A 21 6.61 -10.65 -12.60
C ILE A 21 7.32 -9.34 -12.92
N VAL A 22 8.64 -9.37 -13.15
CA VAL A 22 9.40 -8.16 -13.49
C VAL A 22 9.01 -7.65 -14.87
N LEU A 23 8.83 -8.55 -15.84
CA LEU A 23 8.33 -8.15 -17.17
C LEU A 23 6.96 -7.48 -17.04
N TYR A 24 6.00 -8.10 -16.33
CA TYR A 24 4.70 -7.49 -16.05
C TYR A 24 4.90 -6.11 -15.44
N LYS A 25 5.67 -5.98 -14.35
CA LYS A 25 5.88 -4.71 -13.66
C LYS A 25 6.39 -3.62 -14.61
N ALA A 26 7.39 -3.93 -15.44
CA ALA A 26 7.93 -2.99 -16.42
C ALA A 26 6.87 -2.58 -17.46
N LEU A 27 6.09 -3.52 -17.99
CA LEU A 27 4.98 -3.25 -18.92
C LEU A 27 3.86 -2.41 -18.28
N ALA A 28 3.51 -2.72 -17.02
CA ALA A 28 2.50 -1.97 -16.29
C ALA A 28 2.94 -0.52 -16.04
N GLU A 29 4.21 -0.28 -15.73
CA GLU A 29 4.76 1.07 -15.59
C GLU A 29 4.64 1.89 -16.88
N ILE A 30 4.97 1.28 -18.03
CA ILE A 30 4.82 1.91 -19.35
C ILE A 30 3.35 2.31 -19.61
N THR A 31 2.42 1.38 -19.38
CA THR A 31 1.00 1.64 -19.64
C THR A 31 0.31 2.55 -18.61
N HIS A 32 0.87 2.69 -17.41
CA HIS A 32 0.43 3.70 -16.44
C HIS A 32 0.79 5.12 -16.87
N GLU A 33 1.84 5.29 -17.66
CA GLU A 33 2.20 6.54 -18.31
C GLU A 33 1.24 6.86 -19.49
N GLU A 34 0.60 5.84 -20.07
CA GLU A 34 -0.37 5.95 -21.19
C GLU A 34 -1.85 6.04 -20.76
N GLY A 35 -2.14 6.01 -19.45
CA GLY A 35 -3.46 6.35 -18.90
C GLY A 35 -4.53 5.27 -19.03
N ALA A 36 -4.54 4.30 -18.10
CA ALA A 36 -5.72 3.46 -17.86
C ALA A 36 -6.52 3.98 -16.66
N LEU A 37 -7.67 4.60 -16.94
CA LEU A 37 -8.69 4.90 -15.95
C LEU A 37 -9.87 3.95 -16.12
N ARG A 38 -10.05 3.05 -15.16
CA ARG A 38 -11.40 2.57 -14.82
C ARG A 38 -11.61 2.75 -13.33
N GLN A 39 -12.22 3.88 -12.99
CA GLN A 39 -13.00 3.96 -11.78
C GLN A 39 -14.36 3.38 -12.12
N THR A 40 -14.77 2.37 -11.39
CA THR A 40 -16.18 2.02 -11.39
C THR A 40 -16.84 2.68 -10.22
N GLU A 41 -17.93 3.34 -10.53
CA GLU A 41 -18.83 3.94 -9.56
C GLU A 41 -19.47 2.82 -8.71
N PRO A 42 -19.73 3.07 -7.42
CA PRO A 42 -20.48 2.14 -6.58
C PRO A 42 -21.91 1.97 -7.12
N SER A 43 -22.45 0.76 -6.98
CA SER A 43 -23.88 0.50 -7.14
C SER A 43 -24.63 1.02 -5.90
N ASP A 44 -25.78 1.68 -6.12
CA ASP A 44 -26.70 2.24 -5.11
C ASP A 44 -27.42 1.19 -4.22
N SER A 45 -26.90 -0.04 -4.10
CA SER A 45 -27.52 -1.05 -3.23
C SER A 45 -27.24 -0.77 -1.76
N ALA A 46 -28.25 -0.97 -0.91
CA ALA A 46 -28.07 -0.97 0.54
C ALA A 46 -26.98 -1.97 0.93
N GLU A 47 -26.06 -1.53 1.80
CA GLU A 47 -24.94 -2.33 2.24
C GLU A 47 -25.41 -3.49 3.13
N THR A 48 -25.04 -4.72 2.78
CA THR A 48 -25.35 -5.92 3.59
C THR A 48 -24.56 -5.94 4.90
N GLU A 49 -25.04 -6.66 5.91
CA GLU A 49 -24.30 -6.81 7.18
C GLU A 49 -22.89 -7.40 7.01
N GLU A 50 -22.71 -8.35 6.08
CA GLU A 50 -21.39 -8.92 5.76
C GLU A 50 -20.45 -7.86 5.15
N GLN A 51 -20.97 -6.95 4.32
CA GLN A 51 -20.18 -5.82 3.78
C GLN A 51 -19.79 -4.82 4.87
N GLN A 52 -20.69 -4.54 5.81
CA GLN A 52 -20.39 -3.69 6.97
C GLN A 52 -19.28 -4.32 7.83
N TYR A 53 -19.33 -5.65 7.99
CA TYR A 53 -18.28 -6.41 8.69
C TYR A 53 -16.94 -6.35 7.94
N HIS A 54 -16.95 -6.43 6.61
CA HIS A 54 -15.74 -6.22 5.82
C HIS A 54 -15.15 -4.82 6.04
N HIS A 55 -15.99 -3.77 6.05
CA HIS A 55 -15.54 -2.42 6.33
C HIS A 55 -15.00 -2.25 7.75
N PHE A 56 -15.61 -2.90 8.75
CA PHE A 56 -15.08 -2.95 10.10
C PHE A 56 -13.64 -3.51 10.12
N LEU A 57 -13.41 -4.67 9.49
CA LEU A 57 -12.08 -5.28 9.41
C LEU A 57 -11.08 -4.40 8.63
N HIS A 58 -11.51 -3.72 7.55
CA HIS A 58 -10.66 -2.78 6.82
C HIS A 58 -10.25 -1.59 7.68
N ASN A 59 -11.14 -1.09 8.53
CA ASN A 59 -10.84 0.04 9.41
C ASN A 59 -9.90 -0.37 10.54
N ILE A 60 -10.11 -1.54 11.16
CA ILE A 60 -9.13 -2.10 12.11
C ILE A 60 -7.75 -2.20 11.46
N ALA A 61 -7.67 -2.82 10.29
CA ALA A 61 -6.41 -2.96 9.57
C ALA A 61 -5.81 -1.59 9.20
N SER A 62 -6.63 -0.62 8.78
CA SER A 62 -6.17 0.71 8.39
C SER A 62 -5.60 1.52 9.56
N VAL A 63 -6.17 1.42 10.77
CA VAL A 63 -5.65 2.14 11.95
C VAL A 63 -4.41 1.45 12.53
N CYS A 64 -4.17 0.19 12.20
CA CYS A 64 -2.95 -0.54 12.56
C CYS A 64 -1.79 -0.34 11.55
N ASP A 65 -2.02 0.30 10.39
CA ASP A 65 -1.01 0.49 9.34
C ASP A 65 -0.26 1.82 9.52
N ARG A 66 0.74 1.78 10.42
CA ARG A 66 1.46 2.93 10.99
C ARG A 66 2.34 3.72 10.04
N PHE A 67 2.96 3.09 9.04
CA PHE A 67 3.92 3.71 8.12
C PHE A 67 3.40 3.77 6.68
N LYS A 68 3.71 4.86 5.97
CA LYS A 68 3.44 4.95 4.52
C LYS A 68 4.36 3.94 3.77
N ARG A 69 3.98 3.61 2.54
CA ARG A 69 4.77 2.81 1.57
C ARG A 69 4.82 1.29 1.78
N GLY A 70 3.80 0.73 2.43
CA GLY A 70 3.54 -0.71 2.33
C GLY A 70 4.25 -1.57 3.38
N LYS A 71 5.22 -1.00 4.11
CA LYS A 71 6.00 -1.72 5.13
C LYS A 71 5.16 -2.23 6.28
N THR A 72 4.07 -1.57 6.66
CA THR A 72 3.21 -1.94 7.80
C THR A 72 1.80 -2.29 7.37
N VAL A 73 1.58 -2.68 6.11
CA VAL A 73 0.24 -3.08 5.66
C VAL A 73 -0.23 -4.21 6.55
N THR A 74 -1.35 -3.97 7.22
CA THR A 74 -1.92 -4.89 8.18
C THR A 74 -3.09 -5.62 7.54
N SER A 75 -3.19 -6.90 7.84
CA SER A 75 -4.36 -7.73 7.54
C SER A 75 -4.87 -8.35 8.83
N VAL A 76 -6.18 -8.48 8.94
CA VAL A 76 -6.87 -8.93 10.16
C VAL A 76 -8.05 -9.83 9.82
N THR A 77 -8.31 -10.80 10.69
CA THR A 77 -9.52 -11.60 10.70
C THR A 77 -9.97 -11.82 12.15
N ILE A 78 -11.25 -12.17 12.33
CA ILE A 78 -11.82 -12.49 13.64
C ILE A 78 -12.37 -13.91 13.58
N LEU A 79 -11.93 -14.72 14.53
CA LEU A 79 -12.42 -16.07 14.74
C LEU A 79 -13.34 -16.10 15.96
N ASP A 80 -14.37 -16.91 15.85
CA ASP A 80 -15.33 -17.22 16.91
C ASP A 80 -14.81 -18.46 17.65
N GLY A 81 -14.33 -18.25 18.88
CA GLY A 81 -13.85 -19.31 19.76
C GLY A 81 -14.89 -19.62 20.84
N GLU A 82 -14.77 -20.78 21.50
CA GLU A 82 -15.77 -21.25 22.47
C GLU A 82 -16.10 -20.22 23.58
N ASP A 83 -15.08 -19.53 24.11
CA ASP A 83 -15.24 -18.57 25.21
C ASP A 83 -14.99 -17.11 24.81
N LYS A 84 -14.32 -16.87 23.68
CA LYS A 84 -13.83 -15.53 23.30
C LYS A 84 -13.52 -15.41 21.82
N PHE A 85 -13.66 -14.19 21.32
CA PHE A 85 -13.23 -13.85 19.96
C PHE A 85 -11.72 -13.76 19.86
N THR A 86 -11.17 -14.22 18.73
CA THR A 86 -9.73 -14.16 18.46
C THR A 86 -9.48 -13.23 17.29
N TYR A 87 -8.91 -12.05 17.57
CA TYR A 87 -8.42 -11.11 16.57
C TYR A 87 -7.03 -11.53 16.12
N VAL A 88 -6.94 -12.10 14.93
CA VAL A 88 -5.66 -12.50 14.34
C VAL A 88 -5.23 -11.44 13.36
N PHE A 89 -4.02 -10.90 13.52
CA PHE A 89 -3.49 -9.93 12.57
C PHE A 89 -2.05 -10.23 12.16
N GLY A 90 -1.73 -9.88 10.92
CA GLY A 90 -0.37 -9.90 10.38
C GLY A 90 -0.03 -8.53 9.81
N CYS A 91 1.23 -8.13 9.96
CA CYS A 91 1.77 -6.93 9.33
C CYS A 91 2.81 -7.33 8.28
N ASN A 92 2.99 -6.49 7.27
CA ASN A 92 4.22 -6.55 6.47
C ASN A 92 5.41 -6.17 7.38
N GLN A 93 6.58 -6.77 7.14
CA GLN A 93 7.91 -6.39 7.67
C GLN A 93 7.99 -5.80 9.10
N VAL A 94 7.16 -6.27 10.04
CA VAL A 94 7.09 -5.80 11.42
C VAL A 94 7.43 -6.97 12.34
N PHE A 95 8.37 -6.72 13.25
CA PHE A 95 8.96 -7.74 14.11
C PHE A 95 9.05 -7.23 15.55
N ASP A 96 9.23 -8.17 16.48
CA ASP A 96 9.59 -7.91 17.88
C ASP A 96 8.80 -6.77 18.56
N LYS A 97 9.48 -5.67 18.88
CA LYS A 97 8.93 -4.53 19.63
C LYS A 97 7.82 -3.84 18.86
N ASP A 98 7.96 -3.67 17.54
CA ASP A 98 6.94 -3.00 16.73
C ASP A 98 5.69 -3.87 16.57
N LEU A 99 5.86 -5.19 16.52
CA LEU A 99 4.73 -6.13 16.49
C LEU A 99 3.97 -6.11 17.82
N ARG A 100 4.70 -6.12 18.95
CA ARG A 100 4.11 -5.95 20.29
C ARG A 100 3.39 -4.62 20.43
N SER A 101 4.00 -3.53 19.98
CA SER A 101 3.37 -2.20 20.02
C SER A 101 2.06 -2.15 19.21
N THR A 102 2.00 -2.83 18.06
CA THR A 102 0.78 -2.92 17.24
C THR A 102 -0.29 -3.76 17.94
N LYS A 103 0.09 -4.88 18.55
CA LYS A 103 -0.82 -5.71 19.37
C LYS A 103 -1.39 -4.92 20.56
N ASP A 104 -0.53 -4.20 21.28
CA ASP A 104 -0.93 -3.43 22.46
C ASP A 104 -1.85 -2.28 22.07
N PHE A 105 -1.57 -1.61 20.95
CA PHE A 105 -2.45 -0.60 20.36
C PHE A 105 -3.83 -1.18 20.02
N LEU A 106 -3.89 -2.29 19.26
CA LEU A 106 -5.17 -2.90 18.87
C LEU A 106 -5.96 -3.38 20.09
N THR A 107 -5.27 -3.99 21.06
CA THR A 107 -5.90 -4.43 22.32
C THR A 107 -6.48 -3.25 23.10
N SER A 108 -5.73 -2.14 23.19
CA SER A 108 -6.18 -0.93 23.88
C SER A 108 -7.34 -0.25 23.17
N LEU A 109 -7.32 -0.23 21.83
CA LEU A 109 -8.40 0.30 21.00
C LEU A 109 -9.70 -0.46 21.23
N LEU A 110 -9.67 -1.79 21.15
CA LEU A 110 -10.86 -2.63 21.34
C LEU A 110 -11.42 -2.50 22.77
N LYS A 111 -10.55 -2.51 23.80
CA LYS A 111 -10.97 -2.31 25.20
C LYS A 111 -11.66 -0.97 25.45
N ARG A 112 -11.22 0.10 24.78
CA ARG A 112 -11.82 1.43 24.92
C ARG A 112 -13.14 1.59 24.16
N LEU A 113 -13.32 0.81 23.10
CA LEU A 113 -14.59 0.75 22.37
C LEU A 113 -15.63 -0.08 23.12
N SER A 114 -15.23 -1.09 23.90
CA SER A 114 -16.14 -1.95 24.65
C SER A 114 -17.13 -1.16 25.53
N GLY A 115 -18.42 -1.39 25.30
CA GLY A 115 -19.51 -0.76 26.05
C GLY A 115 -19.77 0.69 25.65
N PHE A 116 -19.22 1.15 24.52
CA PHE A 116 -19.39 2.53 24.05
C PHE A 116 -20.87 2.86 23.84
N ASN A 117 -21.64 1.91 23.30
CA ASN A 117 -23.08 2.03 23.10
C ASN A 117 -23.88 2.31 24.38
N LEU A 118 -23.39 1.89 25.55
CA LEU A 118 -24.03 2.06 26.87
C LEU A 118 -23.71 3.41 27.55
N LEU A 119 -22.74 4.17 27.03
CA LEU A 119 -22.30 5.43 27.62
C LEU A 119 -23.32 6.55 27.44
N SER A 120 -23.36 7.49 28.39
CA SER A 120 -24.12 8.74 28.23
C SER A 120 -23.52 9.63 27.12
N SER A 121 -24.29 10.59 26.61
CA SER A 121 -23.83 11.48 25.53
C SER A 121 -22.55 12.25 25.85
N THR A 122 -22.37 12.66 27.11
CA THR A 122 -21.16 13.37 27.56
C THR A 122 -19.95 12.43 27.58
N GLU A 123 -20.14 11.21 28.08
CA GLU A 123 -19.09 10.18 28.13
C GLU A 123 -18.69 9.70 26.73
N LYS A 124 -19.67 9.49 25.83
CA LYS A 124 -19.41 9.15 24.41
C LYS A 124 -18.46 10.15 23.76
N THR A 125 -18.65 11.45 24.01
CA THR A 125 -17.78 12.50 23.44
C THR A 125 -16.35 12.41 24.00
N SER A 126 -16.20 12.17 25.31
CA SER A 126 -14.87 12.03 25.94
C SER A 126 -14.14 10.81 25.40
N VAL A 127 -14.79 9.64 25.44
CA VAL A 127 -14.21 8.37 24.98
C VAL A 127 -13.90 8.42 23.48
N GLN A 128 -14.77 9.03 22.67
CA GLN A 128 -14.51 9.24 21.24
C GLN A 128 -13.24 10.07 21.00
N ASN A 129 -13.02 11.15 21.77
CA ASN A 129 -11.82 11.97 21.65
C ASN A 129 -10.57 11.21 22.08
N GLU A 130 -10.64 10.45 23.17
CA GLU A 130 -9.52 9.62 23.66
C GLU A 130 -9.12 8.54 22.64
N ILE A 131 -10.10 7.84 22.06
CA ILE A 131 -9.84 6.85 21.01
C ILE A 131 -9.24 7.53 19.77
N PHE A 132 -9.76 8.70 19.39
CA PHE A 132 -9.25 9.42 18.24
C PHE A 132 -7.79 9.84 18.45
N GLU A 133 -7.48 10.41 19.61
CA GLU A 133 -6.13 10.77 20.01
C GLU A 133 -5.18 9.58 19.94
N MET A 134 -5.59 8.41 20.44
CA MET A 134 -4.81 7.17 20.36
C MET A 134 -4.55 6.76 18.91
N ILE A 135 -5.56 6.77 18.04
CA ILE A 135 -5.41 6.44 16.61
C ILE A 135 -4.44 7.42 15.94
N LEU A 136 -4.55 8.72 16.22
CA LEU A 136 -3.71 9.75 15.61
C LEU A 136 -2.26 9.66 16.09
N ALA A 137 -2.04 9.46 17.39
CA ALA A 137 -0.70 9.30 17.95
C ALA A 137 0.00 8.06 17.37
N PHE A 138 -0.70 6.92 17.28
CA PHE A 138 -0.15 5.70 16.69
C PHE A 138 0.22 5.89 15.21
N ASN A 139 -0.62 6.60 14.45
CA ASN A 139 -0.45 6.81 13.00
C ASN A 139 0.30 8.10 12.62
N SER A 140 0.86 8.82 13.60
CA SER A 140 1.49 10.13 13.37
C SER A 140 2.57 10.13 12.27
N PRO A 141 3.43 9.10 12.10
CA PRO A 141 4.43 9.09 11.03
C PRO A 141 3.80 9.06 9.63
N ARG A 142 2.71 8.28 9.47
CA ARG A 142 1.97 8.19 8.22
C ARG A 142 1.15 9.46 7.95
N ILE A 143 0.56 10.06 8.98
CA ILE A 143 -0.17 11.32 8.85
C ILE A 143 0.78 12.44 8.39
N GLN A 144 1.98 12.54 8.98
CA GLN A 144 2.99 13.51 8.57
C GLN A 144 3.31 13.38 7.07
N CYS A 145 3.49 12.15 6.57
CA CYS A 145 3.72 11.93 5.14
C CYS A 145 2.57 12.45 4.25
N TYR A 146 1.32 12.39 4.72
CA TYR A 146 0.17 12.94 3.99
C TYR A 146 0.13 14.47 4.07
N LEU A 147 0.49 15.07 5.20
CA LEU A 147 0.63 16.52 5.32
C LEU A 147 1.74 17.06 4.41
N ASP A 148 2.88 16.41 4.33
CA ASP A 148 3.97 16.83 3.45
C ASP A 148 3.56 16.72 1.97
N THR A 149 2.83 15.65 1.63
CA THR A 149 2.23 15.50 0.30
C THR A 149 1.21 16.61 0.03
N LEU A 150 0.37 16.95 1.01
CA LEU A 150 -0.62 18.02 0.90
C LEU A 150 0.06 19.37 0.64
N ARG A 151 1.06 19.76 1.45
CA ARG A 151 1.82 21.01 1.29
C ARG A 151 2.47 21.12 -0.08
N LYS A 152 3.20 20.08 -0.49
CA LYS A 152 3.87 20.05 -1.80
C LYS A 152 2.88 20.29 -2.93
N ASN A 153 1.73 19.62 -2.88
CA ASN A 153 0.76 19.70 -3.96
C ASN A 153 -0.08 20.98 -3.92
N ILE A 154 -0.32 21.56 -2.74
CA ILE A 154 -0.91 22.91 -2.62
C ILE A 154 -0.01 23.92 -3.36
N ALA A 155 1.30 23.92 -3.09
CA ALA A 155 2.24 24.83 -3.77
C ALA A 155 2.20 24.69 -5.30
N GLN A 156 2.15 23.45 -5.81
CA GLN A 156 2.04 23.20 -7.25
C GLN A 156 0.67 23.60 -7.84
N CYS A 157 -0.41 23.41 -7.09
CA CYS A 157 -1.75 23.85 -7.50
C CYS A 157 -1.87 25.37 -7.51
N LEU A 158 -1.22 26.07 -6.58
CA LEU A 158 -1.17 27.54 -6.55
C LEU A 158 -0.46 28.10 -7.78
N LEU A 159 0.71 27.56 -8.13
CA LEU A 159 1.41 27.93 -9.38
C LEU A 159 0.55 27.69 -10.64
N TYR A 160 -0.33 26.69 -10.61
CA TYR A 160 -1.28 26.45 -11.68
C TYR A 160 -2.38 27.52 -11.71
N CYS A 161 -2.95 27.86 -10.55
CA CYS A 161 -3.98 28.90 -10.43
C CYS A 161 -3.45 30.28 -10.86
N GLU A 162 -2.21 30.64 -10.49
CA GLU A 162 -1.57 31.92 -10.86
C GLU A 162 -1.39 32.10 -12.37
N ARG A 163 -1.20 30.99 -13.10
CA ARG A 163 -1.01 31.00 -14.56
C ARG A 163 -2.32 31.05 -15.33
N SER A 164 -3.46 30.86 -14.64
CA SER A 164 -4.77 30.80 -15.28
C SER A 164 -5.52 32.12 -15.14
N THR A 165 -6.37 32.42 -16.11
CA THR A 165 -7.15 33.66 -16.17
C THR A 165 -8.61 33.47 -15.77
N THR A 166 -9.02 32.27 -15.34
CA THR A 166 -10.43 32.01 -14.99
C THR A 166 -10.74 32.42 -13.55
N GLN A 167 -11.94 32.98 -13.35
CA GLN A 167 -12.43 33.37 -12.02
C GLN A 167 -12.42 32.21 -11.01
N ASN A 168 -12.77 30.99 -11.46
CA ASN A 168 -12.76 29.79 -10.63
C ASN A 168 -11.36 29.42 -10.13
N ASP A 169 -10.33 29.57 -10.97
CA ASP A 169 -8.96 29.23 -10.58
C ASP A 169 -8.43 30.22 -9.53
N THR A 170 -8.78 31.51 -9.66
CA THR A 170 -8.46 32.56 -8.67
C THR A 170 -9.12 32.30 -7.31
N GLU A 171 -10.41 31.94 -7.29
CA GLU A 171 -11.14 31.66 -6.06
C GLU A 171 -10.59 30.42 -5.34
N VAL A 172 -10.32 29.34 -6.09
CA VAL A 172 -9.69 28.14 -5.54
C VAL A 172 -8.27 28.44 -5.04
N GLY A 173 -7.52 29.27 -5.76
CA GLY A 173 -6.18 29.74 -5.37
C GLY A 173 -6.19 30.42 -3.99
N LYS A 174 -7.08 31.39 -3.76
CA LYS A 174 -7.24 32.04 -2.44
C LYS A 174 -7.58 31.06 -1.32
N GLY A 175 -8.44 30.09 -1.62
CA GLY A 175 -8.77 29.01 -0.68
C GLY A 175 -7.55 28.13 -0.34
N LEU A 176 -6.74 27.81 -1.34
CA LEU A 176 -5.50 27.05 -1.18
C LEU A 176 -4.43 27.83 -0.39
N GLU A 177 -4.31 29.14 -0.57
CA GLU A 177 -3.43 30.00 0.23
C GLU A 177 -3.84 29.96 1.71
N THR A 178 -5.13 30.15 1.98
CA THR A 178 -5.68 30.09 3.35
C THR A 178 -5.41 28.72 3.99
N LEU A 179 -5.64 27.63 3.23
CA LEU A 179 -5.34 26.28 3.70
C LEU A 179 -3.84 26.09 3.95
N SER A 180 -2.98 26.59 3.05
CA SER A 180 -1.52 26.51 3.17
C SER A 180 -1.03 27.15 4.46
N ILE A 181 -1.52 28.36 4.77
CA ILE A 181 -1.20 29.10 6.00
C ILE A 181 -1.64 28.29 7.22
N ALA A 182 -2.86 27.75 7.21
CA ALA A 182 -3.41 27.00 8.33
C ALA A 182 -2.66 25.70 8.66
N ILE A 183 -2.00 25.07 7.68
CA ILE A 183 -1.29 23.79 7.87
C ILE A 183 0.24 23.92 7.85
N LYS A 184 0.78 25.12 7.65
CA LYS A 184 2.21 25.37 7.41
C LYS A 184 3.07 24.79 8.53
N GLU A 185 2.73 25.12 9.77
CA GLU A 185 3.51 24.80 10.97
C GLU A 185 3.12 23.45 11.61
N THR A 186 2.14 22.73 11.06
CA THR A 186 1.66 21.49 11.69
C THR A 186 2.65 20.33 11.51
N THR A 187 3.53 20.13 12.48
CA THR A 187 4.42 18.96 12.52
C THR A 187 4.04 18.07 13.69
N PHE A 188 4.14 16.76 13.50
CA PHE A 188 3.77 15.77 14.52
C PHE A 188 4.97 15.19 15.28
N SER A 189 6.18 15.63 14.93
CA SER A 189 7.40 15.36 15.69
C SER A 189 7.27 15.93 17.09
N ASP A 190 7.63 15.14 18.10
CA ASP A 190 7.75 15.55 19.50
C ASP A 190 6.45 16.00 20.20
N MET A 191 5.29 15.85 19.55
CA MET A 191 4.00 16.06 20.20
C MET A 191 3.66 14.92 21.17
N THR A 192 2.85 15.21 22.17
CA THR A 192 2.32 14.21 23.11
C THR A 192 0.80 14.29 23.20
N GLY A 193 0.16 13.12 23.29
CA GLY A 193 -1.27 12.96 23.57
C GLY A 193 -2.16 14.03 22.95
N SER A 194 -2.77 14.86 23.81
CA SER A 194 -3.77 15.86 23.44
C SER A 194 -3.29 16.89 22.42
N GLN A 195 -1.98 17.18 22.36
CA GLN A 195 -1.40 18.08 21.35
C GLN A 195 -1.64 17.54 19.93
N TYR A 196 -1.54 16.22 19.73
CA TYR A 196 -1.86 15.57 18.45
C TYR A 196 -3.30 15.84 18.05
N PHE A 197 -4.22 15.62 18.99
CA PHE A 197 -5.64 15.79 18.75
C PHE A 197 -5.98 17.23 18.36
N TRP A 198 -5.46 18.22 19.08
CA TRP A 198 -5.69 19.64 18.78
C TRP A 198 -5.10 20.07 17.43
N ALA A 199 -3.86 19.69 17.15
CA ALA A 199 -3.21 20.01 15.88
C ALA A 199 -3.95 19.37 14.68
N PHE A 200 -4.29 18.08 14.78
CA PHE A 200 -5.00 17.40 13.70
C PHE A 200 -6.43 17.91 13.52
N SER A 201 -7.14 18.20 14.61
CA SER A 201 -8.47 18.81 14.58
C SER A 201 -8.44 20.17 13.88
N SER A 202 -7.39 20.96 14.10
CA SER A 202 -7.18 22.24 13.40
C SER A 202 -7.00 22.04 11.89
N VAL A 203 -6.21 21.04 11.48
CA VAL A 203 -6.07 20.66 10.06
C VAL A 203 -7.42 20.24 9.47
N LEU A 204 -8.18 19.40 10.15
CA LEU A 204 -9.50 18.97 9.67
C LEU A 204 -10.48 20.13 9.55
N LYS A 205 -10.43 21.10 10.47
CA LYS A 205 -11.24 22.33 10.40
C LYS A 205 -10.86 23.19 9.20
N ALA A 206 -9.56 23.39 8.95
CA ALA A 206 -9.07 24.10 7.78
C ALA A 206 -9.50 23.42 6.47
N LEU A 207 -9.35 22.09 6.38
CA LEU A 207 -9.82 21.30 5.24
C LEU A 207 -11.34 21.42 5.05
N LYS A 208 -12.13 21.38 6.13
CA LYS A 208 -13.59 21.54 6.06
C LYS A 208 -13.97 22.92 5.54
N SER A 209 -13.26 23.97 5.97
CA SER A 209 -13.47 25.34 5.49
C SER A 209 -13.14 25.49 4.01
N PHE A 210 -12.08 24.82 3.54
CA PHE A 210 -11.65 24.86 2.15
C PHE A 210 -12.56 24.04 1.21
N LEU A 211 -13.04 22.87 1.65
CA LEU A 211 -13.79 21.92 0.83
C LEU A 211 -15.30 22.24 0.79
N THR A 212 -15.66 23.34 0.15
CA THR A 212 -17.04 23.64 -0.25
C THR A 212 -17.49 22.73 -1.40
N SER A 213 -18.79 22.73 -1.72
CA SER A 213 -19.28 21.97 -2.89
C SER A 213 -18.58 22.37 -4.19
N GLN A 214 -18.36 23.67 -4.38
CA GLN A 214 -17.70 24.23 -5.57
C GLN A 214 -16.23 23.83 -5.66
N THR A 215 -15.46 23.95 -4.57
CA THR A 215 -14.03 23.60 -4.58
C THR A 215 -13.84 22.08 -4.66
N THR A 216 -14.73 21.30 -4.05
CA THR A 216 -14.70 19.83 -4.15
C THR A 216 -14.94 19.38 -5.59
N ASP A 217 -16.01 19.86 -6.24
CA ASP A 217 -16.29 19.55 -7.65
C ASP A 217 -15.14 20.00 -8.56
N TYR A 218 -14.59 21.20 -8.31
CA TYR A 218 -13.42 21.69 -9.03
C TYR A 218 -12.21 20.74 -8.91
N ILE A 219 -11.86 20.32 -7.69
CA ILE A 219 -10.72 19.40 -7.47
C ILE A 219 -10.98 18.05 -8.13
N GLU A 220 -12.19 17.49 -8.02
CA GLU A 220 -12.54 16.23 -8.68
C GLU A 220 -12.42 16.34 -10.21
N ARG A 221 -12.97 17.41 -10.80
CA ARG A 221 -12.86 17.64 -12.25
C ARG A 221 -11.41 17.83 -12.69
N LYS A 222 -10.61 18.64 -12.00
CA LYS A 222 -9.19 18.86 -12.37
C LYS A 222 -8.34 17.61 -12.16
N ALA A 223 -8.58 16.87 -11.07
CA ALA A 223 -7.90 15.59 -10.81
C ALA A 223 -8.25 14.51 -11.84
N LYS A 224 -9.45 14.56 -12.44
CA LYS A 224 -9.87 13.70 -13.56
C LYS A 224 -9.34 14.21 -14.90
N ALA A 225 -9.41 15.51 -15.16
CA ALA A 225 -9.01 16.16 -16.41
C ALA A 225 -7.48 16.17 -16.62
N GLY A 226 -6.69 16.23 -15.55
CA GLY A 226 -5.21 16.14 -15.60
C GLY A 226 -4.63 14.79 -16.00
N ARG A 227 -5.45 13.93 -16.60
CA ARG A 227 -5.09 12.62 -17.14
C ARG A 227 -5.35 12.51 -18.65
N ILE A 228 -5.60 13.64 -19.33
CA ILE A 228 -5.92 13.68 -20.76
C ILE A 228 -4.68 14.04 -21.60
N ARG A 229 -4.36 13.12 -22.52
CA ARG A 229 -3.68 13.16 -23.85
C ARG A 229 -2.47 14.06 -24.16
N ASP A 230 -2.11 15.07 -23.36
CA ASP A 230 -1.05 16.02 -23.75
C ASP A 230 0.30 15.79 -23.04
N GLY A 231 0.46 14.63 -22.39
CA GLY A 231 1.67 14.29 -21.61
C GLY A 231 1.93 15.17 -20.37
N ARG A 232 1.14 16.23 -20.17
CA ARG A 232 1.18 17.07 -18.96
C ARG A 232 0.17 16.55 -17.97
N SER A 233 0.59 15.62 -17.12
CA SER A 233 -0.25 15.27 -15.98
C SER A 233 -0.32 16.48 -15.04
N PHE A 234 -1.53 16.97 -14.77
CA PHE A 234 -1.74 17.85 -13.61
C PHE A 234 -1.74 16.99 -12.34
N GLU A 235 -0.61 16.32 -12.08
CA GLU A 235 -0.42 15.38 -10.96
C GLU A 235 -0.82 16.03 -9.64
N CYS A 236 -0.52 17.32 -9.50
CA CYS A 236 -0.76 18.10 -8.30
C CYS A 236 -2.21 18.02 -7.80
N TRP A 237 -3.21 18.17 -8.67
CA TRP A 237 -4.63 18.09 -8.27
C TRP A 237 -5.01 16.66 -7.83
N SER A 238 -4.48 15.65 -8.51
CA SER A 238 -4.77 14.25 -8.18
C SER A 238 -4.13 13.81 -6.86
N GLU A 239 -2.91 14.28 -6.58
CA GLU A 239 -2.18 14.04 -5.35
C GLU A 239 -2.72 14.88 -4.18
N LEU A 240 -3.11 16.14 -4.44
CA LEU A 240 -3.83 17.00 -3.49
C LEU A 240 -5.08 16.28 -3.00
N ARG A 241 -5.93 15.87 -3.94
CA ARG A 241 -7.15 15.11 -3.67
C ARG A 241 -6.85 13.86 -2.84
N HIS A 242 -5.86 13.07 -3.25
CA HIS A 242 -5.46 11.86 -2.53
C HIS A 242 -5.08 12.17 -1.08
N ALA A 243 -4.19 13.14 -0.83
CA ALA A 243 -3.76 13.51 0.51
C ALA A 243 -4.93 13.95 1.40
N ILE A 244 -5.83 14.79 0.87
CA ILE A 244 -7.03 15.27 1.57
C ILE A 244 -7.90 14.10 2.04
N TYR A 245 -8.22 13.16 1.16
CA TYR A 245 -9.07 12.03 1.52
C TYR A 245 -8.40 11.09 2.53
N ARG A 246 -7.08 10.89 2.44
CA ARG A 246 -6.31 10.10 3.41
C ARG A 246 -6.24 10.74 4.80
N LEU A 247 -6.27 12.07 4.90
CA LEU A 247 -6.37 12.76 6.19
C LEU A 247 -7.79 12.61 6.76
N LYS A 248 -8.83 12.79 5.93
CA LYS A 248 -10.23 12.65 6.37
C LYS A 248 -10.61 11.21 6.75
N SER A 249 -9.89 10.20 6.26
CA SER A 249 -10.25 8.80 6.51
C SER A 249 -10.12 8.38 7.98
N TYR A 250 -9.25 9.02 8.79
CA TYR A 250 -9.10 8.64 10.20
C TYR A 250 -10.37 8.92 11.02
N LYS A 251 -11.02 10.07 10.79
CA LYS A 251 -12.31 10.37 11.45
C LYS A 251 -13.41 9.41 11.00
N LYS A 252 -13.41 9.01 9.72
CA LYS A 252 -14.35 8.01 9.20
C LYS A 252 -14.10 6.61 9.77
N ALA A 253 -12.84 6.23 9.92
CA ALA A 253 -12.46 4.95 10.53
C ALA A 253 -12.93 4.87 11.98
N LEU A 254 -12.74 5.93 12.77
CA LEU A 254 -13.27 6.02 14.13
C LEU A 254 -14.79 5.84 14.15
N GLN A 255 -15.52 6.53 13.29
CA GLN A 255 -16.98 6.40 13.23
C GLN A 255 -17.40 4.96 12.91
N CYS A 256 -16.78 4.34 11.91
CA CYS A 256 -17.07 2.94 11.57
C CYS A 256 -16.78 1.98 12.72
N LEU A 257 -15.70 2.20 13.49
CA LEU A 257 -15.39 1.38 14.67
C LEU A 257 -16.45 1.52 15.77
N ILE A 258 -16.96 2.74 15.99
CA ILE A 258 -18.06 3.01 16.93
C ILE A 258 -19.35 2.34 16.43
N ASP A 259 -19.73 2.55 15.17
CA ASP A 259 -20.94 1.97 14.58
C ASP A 259 -20.89 0.42 14.64
N SER A 260 -19.71 -0.16 14.49
CA SER A 260 -19.50 -1.62 14.59
C SER A 260 -19.65 -2.12 16.03
N GLU A 261 -19.29 -1.34 17.05
CA GLU A 261 -19.51 -1.70 18.45
C GLU A 261 -20.99 -1.59 18.83
N GLU A 262 -21.71 -0.61 18.27
CA GLU A 262 -23.16 -0.53 18.42
C GLU A 262 -23.87 -1.72 17.74
N THR A 263 -23.32 -2.23 16.63
CA THR A 263 -23.91 -3.33 15.84
C THR A 263 -23.56 -4.73 16.38
N TRP A 264 -22.32 -4.94 16.80
CA TRP A 264 -21.79 -6.22 17.30
C TRP A 264 -21.01 -6.02 18.60
N PRO A 265 -21.66 -5.60 19.70
CA PRO A 265 -20.98 -5.33 20.96
C PRO A 265 -20.22 -6.55 21.51
N GLU A 266 -20.67 -7.77 21.20
CA GLU A 266 -20.02 -9.01 21.62
C GLU A 266 -18.57 -9.13 21.15
N LEU A 267 -18.23 -8.55 19.98
CA LEU A 267 -16.87 -8.59 19.43
C LEU A 267 -15.85 -7.81 20.28
N PHE A 268 -16.31 -6.92 21.17
CA PHE A 268 -15.46 -6.04 21.97
C PHE A 268 -15.33 -6.45 23.44
N GLN A 269 -16.08 -7.45 23.88
CA GLN A 269 -16.13 -7.87 25.28
C GLN A 269 -15.03 -8.88 25.61
N GLU A 270 -15.26 -10.16 25.32
CA GLU A 270 -14.32 -11.23 25.58
C GLU A 270 -13.52 -11.54 24.32
N PHE A 271 -12.28 -11.05 24.28
CA PHE A 271 -11.41 -11.23 23.12
C PHE A 271 -9.93 -11.40 23.46
N VAL A 272 -9.18 -11.93 22.50
CA VAL A 272 -7.72 -11.97 22.51
C VAL A 272 -7.17 -11.48 21.18
N VAL A 273 -6.04 -10.76 21.23
CA VAL A 273 -5.31 -10.33 20.04
C VAL A 273 -4.08 -11.21 19.83
N VAL A 274 -4.01 -11.86 18.68
CA VAL A 274 -2.95 -12.79 18.27
C VAL A 274 -2.17 -12.18 17.08
N PRO A 275 -0.94 -11.72 17.29
CA PRO A 275 -0.08 -11.25 16.21
C PRO A 275 0.57 -12.42 15.47
N ILE A 276 0.74 -12.27 14.16
CA ILE A 276 1.54 -13.14 13.30
C ILE A 276 2.83 -12.40 12.93
N GLU A 277 3.98 -13.04 13.18
CA GLU A 277 5.28 -12.49 12.79
C GLU A 277 5.39 -12.39 11.26
N SER A 278 5.98 -11.28 10.80
CA SER A 278 6.27 -11.12 9.38
C SER A 278 7.28 -12.16 8.89
N SER A 279 7.22 -12.50 7.60
CA SER A 279 8.24 -13.35 7.00
C SER A 279 9.58 -12.61 6.89
N LYS A 280 10.69 -13.34 7.04
CA LYS A 280 12.02 -12.85 6.66
C LYS A 280 12.08 -12.52 5.16
N GLN A 281 12.88 -11.51 4.83
CA GLN A 281 13.13 -11.14 3.44
C GLN A 281 14.06 -12.15 2.77
N ASP A 282 13.75 -12.48 1.52
CA ASP A 282 14.62 -13.25 0.65
C ASP A 282 15.63 -12.36 -0.09
N SER A 283 16.75 -12.94 -0.48
CA SER A 283 17.65 -12.35 -1.46
C SER A 283 16.98 -12.29 -2.84
N ASN A 284 17.40 -11.32 -3.67
CA ASN A 284 16.98 -11.22 -5.07
C ASN A 284 17.21 -12.57 -5.81
N PRO A 285 16.15 -13.18 -6.37
CA PRO A 285 16.23 -14.49 -7.02
C PRO A 285 16.63 -14.42 -8.50
N LEU A 286 16.71 -13.21 -9.06
CA LEU A 286 17.10 -12.97 -10.44
C LEU A 286 18.62 -12.82 -10.58
N GLY A 287 19.12 -13.04 -11.80
CA GLY A 287 20.51 -12.76 -12.16
C GLY A 287 20.57 -12.22 -13.59
N ARG A 288 21.79 -12.02 -14.12
CA ARG A 288 22.01 -11.33 -15.41
C ARG A 288 21.18 -11.85 -16.59
N LYS A 289 20.84 -13.14 -16.62
CA LYS A 289 20.02 -13.75 -17.68
C LYS A 289 18.55 -13.30 -17.68
N SER A 290 18.11 -12.61 -16.63
CA SER A 290 16.74 -12.14 -16.40
C SER A 290 16.61 -10.62 -16.57
N GLU A 291 17.63 -9.94 -17.11
CA GLU A 291 17.64 -8.47 -17.29
C GLU A 291 17.07 -8.01 -18.64
N ALA A 292 16.68 -8.92 -19.54
CA ALA A 292 16.19 -8.59 -20.88
C ALA A 292 14.89 -9.33 -21.22
N SER A 293 13.94 -8.60 -21.82
CA SER A 293 12.63 -9.11 -22.26
C SER A 293 12.77 -10.30 -23.20
N HIS A 294 13.70 -10.26 -24.16
CA HIS A 294 13.94 -11.35 -25.11
C HIS A 294 14.21 -12.71 -24.44
N GLY A 295 15.02 -12.70 -23.38
CA GLY A 295 15.35 -13.89 -22.60
C GLY A 295 14.17 -14.36 -21.75
N ILE A 296 13.48 -13.43 -21.09
CA ILE A 296 12.31 -13.73 -20.25
C ILE A 296 11.19 -14.35 -21.07
N ILE A 297 10.79 -13.70 -22.18
CA ILE A 297 9.70 -14.15 -23.06
C ILE A 297 9.99 -15.56 -23.60
N GLY A 298 11.22 -15.82 -24.03
CA GLY A 298 11.63 -17.14 -24.52
C GLY A 298 11.54 -18.27 -23.48
N ARG A 299 11.44 -17.95 -22.17
CA ARG A 299 11.24 -18.93 -21.08
C ARG A 299 9.80 -18.97 -20.55
N MET A 300 8.94 -18.06 -21.00
CA MET A 300 7.54 -17.99 -20.61
C MET A 300 6.63 -18.89 -21.47
N CYS A 301 6.98 -19.09 -22.73
CA CYS A 301 6.24 -19.92 -23.70
C CYS A 301 7.18 -20.96 -24.34
N SER A 302 6.61 -22.00 -24.94
CA SER A 302 7.34 -23.05 -25.69
C SER A 302 7.06 -23.03 -27.20
N ASP A 303 6.02 -22.32 -27.64
CA ASP A 303 5.65 -22.20 -29.05
C ASP A 303 6.53 -21.17 -29.76
N ALA A 304 7.26 -21.62 -30.79
CA ALA A 304 8.23 -20.79 -31.50
C ALA A 304 7.60 -19.57 -32.21
N ALA A 305 6.39 -19.73 -32.76
CA ALA A 305 5.70 -18.65 -33.46
C ALA A 305 5.18 -17.60 -32.46
N LEU A 306 4.62 -18.03 -31.32
CA LEU A 306 4.23 -17.12 -30.25
C LEU A 306 5.43 -16.41 -29.63
N ILE A 307 6.54 -17.11 -29.41
CA ILE A 307 7.79 -16.52 -28.90
C ILE A 307 8.26 -15.40 -29.83
N GLU A 308 8.32 -15.64 -31.15
CA GLU A 308 8.77 -14.62 -32.10
C GLU A 308 7.80 -13.44 -32.17
N ARG A 309 6.49 -13.70 -32.12
CA ARG A 309 5.47 -12.64 -32.05
C ARG A 309 5.67 -11.74 -30.83
N TYR A 310 5.77 -12.32 -29.63
CA TYR A 310 5.93 -11.53 -28.40
C TYR A 310 7.28 -10.82 -28.33
N ARG A 311 8.35 -11.43 -28.84
CA ARG A 311 9.64 -10.74 -28.99
C ARG A 311 9.56 -9.57 -29.95
N GLY A 312 8.85 -9.72 -31.07
CA GLY A 312 8.54 -8.62 -31.99
C GLY A 312 7.83 -7.46 -31.29
N LEU A 313 6.80 -7.75 -30.50
CA LEU A 313 6.08 -6.75 -29.70
C LEU A 313 7.00 -6.07 -28.67
N ALA A 314 7.83 -6.83 -27.96
CA ALA A 314 8.78 -6.28 -27.00
C ALA A 314 9.83 -5.36 -27.66
N ARG A 315 10.36 -5.72 -28.84
CA ARG A 315 11.23 -4.86 -29.64
C ARG A 315 10.54 -3.54 -30.01
N SER A 316 9.24 -3.58 -30.30
CA SER A 316 8.47 -2.35 -30.59
C SER A 316 8.30 -1.42 -29.39
N LEU A 317 8.71 -1.84 -28.18
CA LEU A 317 8.72 -1.03 -26.96
C LEU A 317 10.13 -0.59 -26.54
N GLU A 318 11.16 -0.84 -27.37
CA GLU A 318 12.53 -0.38 -27.12
C GLU A 318 12.61 1.15 -27.04
N TRP A 319 11.79 1.88 -27.78
CA TRP A 319 11.74 3.34 -27.72
C TRP A 319 11.24 3.91 -26.37
N ILE A 320 10.63 3.08 -25.51
CA ILE A 320 10.27 3.42 -24.10
C ILE A 320 11.20 2.67 -23.12
N ASN A 321 12.35 2.18 -23.59
CA ASN A 321 13.40 1.56 -22.79
C ASN A 321 12.90 0.39 -21.91
N LEU A 322 12.07 -0.51 -22.47
CA LEU A 322 11.50 -1.65 -21.73
C LEU A 322 12.57 -2.50 -21.03
N ASP A 323 13.67 -2.82 -21.73
CA ASP A 323 14.76 -3.63 -21.15
C ASP A 323 15.50 -2.89 -20.03
N ASP A 324 15.67 -1.56 -20.12
CA ASP A 324 16.25 -0.78 -19.01
C ASP A 324 15.32 -0.76 -17.79
N ARG A 325 14.00 -0.70 -18.00
CA ARG A 325 13.03 -0.82 -16.91
C ARG A 325 13.11 -2.21 -16.27
N ILE A 326 13.15 -3.28 -17.06
CA ILE A 326 13.33 -4.65 -16.56
C ILE A 326 14.62 -4.76 -15.76
N LYS A 327 15.74 -4.25 -16.29
CA LYS A 327 17.04 -4.25 -15.64
C LYS A 327 17.00 -3.49 -14.32
N THR A 328 16.46 -2.28 -14.32
CA THR A 328 16.30 -1.43 -13.13
C THR A 328 15.52 -2.15 -12.03
N GLN A 329 14.37 -2.74 -12.40
CA GLN A 329 13.54 -3.50 -11.48
C GLN A 329 14.24 -4.78 -10.97
N SER A 330 15.10 -5.39 -11.80
CA SER A 330 15.84 -6.62 -11.50
C SER A 330 17.10 -6.41 -10.67
N THR A 331 17.77 -5.28 -10.78
CA THR A 331 19.06 -5.02 -10.11
C THR A 331 18.96 -4.10 -8.91
N ARG A 332 17.78 -3.54 -8.62
CA ARG A 332 17.62 -2.60 -7.50
C ARG A 332 18.01 -3.24 -6.15
N PRO A 333 18.72 -2.51 -5.27
CA PRO A 333 19.09 -3.00 -3.94
C PRO A 333 17.89 -3.31 -3.02
N SER A 334 16.76 -2.65 -3.28
CA SER A 334 15.51 -2.81 -2.55
C SER A 334 14.68 -4.03 -2.98
N PHE A 335 15.16 -4.84 -3.94
CA PHE A 335 14.51 -6.09 -4.34
C PHE A 335 14.77 -7.18 -3.29
N LYS A 336 13.98 -7.13 -2.23
CA LYS A 336 14.04 -8.01 -1.07
C LYS A 336 12.65 -8.60 -0.81
N PRO A 337 12.31 -9.71 -1.48
CA PRO A 337 10.95 -10.23 -1.44
C PRO A 337 10.53 -10.72 -0.05
N TYR A 338 9.25 -10.57 0.29
CA TYR A 338 8.64 -10.95 1.54
C TYR A 338 7.17 -11.34 1.32
N VAL A 339 6.62 -12.12 2.25
CA VAL A 339 5.22 -12.54 2.23
C VAL A 339 4.38 -11.37 2.70
N HIS A 340 3.38 -11.00 1.91
CA HIS A 340 2.45 -9.93 2.27
C HIS A 340 1.48 -10.39 3.37
N SER A 341 0.98 -9.45 4.17
CA SER A 341 0.17 -9.72 5.35
C SER A 341 -1.12 -10.47 5.06
N GLU A 342 -1.76 -10.27 3.91
CA GLU A 342 -2.96 -11.02 3.54
C GLU A 342 -2.65 -12.51 3.47
N VAL A 343 -1.51 -12.86 2.87
CA VAL A 343 -1.04 -14.26 2.73
C VAL A 343 -0.53 -14.79 4.06
N LEU A 344 0.08 -13.96 4.92
CA LEU A 344 0.50 -14.37 6.27
C LEU A 344 -0.71 -14.84 7.11
N VAL A 345 -1.79 -14.05 7.13
CA VAL A 345 -3.01 -14.40 7.87
C VAL A 345 -3.65 -15.66 7.30
N LEU A 346 -3.75 -15.76 5.96
CA LEU A 346 -4.28 -16.94 5.29
C LEU A 346 -3.51 -18.21 5.64
N GLU A 347 -2.18 -18.21 5.50
CA GLU A 347 -1.39 -19.41 5.77
C GLU A 347 -1.42 -19.79 7.26
N TRP A 348 -1.51 -18.81 8.17
CA TRP A 348 -1.72 -19.09 9.58
C TRP A 348 -3.06 -19.79 9.83
N LEU A 349 -4.14 -19.38 9.15
CA LEU A 349 -5.46 -20.02 9.26
C LEU A 349 -5.47 -21.45 8.69
N MET A 350 -4.73 -21.69 7.60
CA MET A 350 -4.70 -23.00 6.94
C MET A 350 -4.07 -24.11 7.78
N VAL A 351 -3.30 -23.75 8.80
CA VAL A 351 -2.65 -24.72 9.71
C VAL A 351 -3.39 -24.86 11.04
N GLN A 352 -4.42 -24.05 11.29
CA GLN A 352 -5.24 -24.18 12.49
C GLN A 352 -6.29 -25.28 12.32
N PRO A 353 -6.51 -26.14 13.34
CA PRO A 353 -7.62 -27.07 13.33
C PRO A 353 -8.95 -26.34 13.59
N ASN A 354 -9.99 -26.69 12.85
CA ASN A 354 -11.39 -26.32 13.12
C ASN A 354 -11.62 -24.82 13.42
N VAL A 355 -11.20 -23.94 12.51
CA VAL A 355 -11.47 -22.50 12.63
C VAL A 355 -12.93 -22.17 12.34
N THR A 356 -13.58 -21.45 13.26
CA THR A 356 -14.91 -20.88 13.07
C THR A 356 -14.77 -19.37 12.89
N PHE A 357 -15.35 -18.83 11.82
CA PHE A 357 -15.40 -17.39 11.58
C PHE A 357 -16.64 -16.81 12.24
N PHE A 358 -16.57 -15.54 12.65
CA PHE A 358 -17.75 -14.81 13.09
C PHE A 358 -18.87 -14.90 12.04
N ARG A 359 -20.03 -15.46 12.42
CA ARG A 359 -21.20 -15.68 11.54
C ARG A 359 -20.89 -16.44 10.24
N ASP A 360 -19.85 -17.26 10.24
CA ASP A 360 -19.32 -17.97 9.06
C ASP A 360 -18.83 -17.07 7.91
N TRP A 361 -18.60 -15.77 8.17
CA TRP A 361 -18.06 -14.83 7.20
C TRP A 361 -16.55 -15.01 7.04
N ARG A 362 -16.17 -15.94 6.16
CA ARG A 362 -14.76 -16.32 5.86
C ARG A 362 -14.01 -15.20 5.15
N TYR A 363 -13.53 -14.22 5.90
CA TYR A 363 -12.92 -13.02 5.35
C TYR A 363 -11.67 -12.54 6.08
N ILE A 364 -10.69 -12.07 5.30
CA ILE A 364 -9.50 -11.36 5.76
C ILE A 364 -9.58 -9.91 5.28
N GLY A 365 -9.76 -8.98 6.21
CA GLY A 365 -9.70 -7.56 5.94
C GLY A 365 -8.27 -7.05 5.91
N SER A 366 -8.00 -6.00 5.14
CA SER A 366 -6.66 -5.44 4.99
C SER A 366 -6.69 -3.91 4.85
N SER A 367 -5.60 -3.25 5.26
CA SER A 367 -5.51 -1.77 5.29
C SER A 367 -5.63 -1.14 3.90
N LYS A 368 -5.34 -1.92 2.85
CA LYS A 368 -5.41 -1.57 1.43
C LYS A 368 -5.96 -2.75 0.64
N GLY A 369 -6.44 -2.52 -0.58
CA GLY A 369 -6.84 -3.63 -1.45
C GLY A 369 -5.69 -4.62 -1.64
N ALA A 370 -6.00 -5.89 -1.90
CA ALA A 370 -4.95 -6.87 -2.18
C ALA A 370 -4.11 -6.43 -3.38
N CYS A 371 -2.83 -6.78 -3.39
CA CYS A 371 -2.05 -6.62 -4.61
C CYS A 371 -2.42 -7.68 -5.65
N GLN A 372 -2.00 -7.50 -6.90
CA GLN A 372 -2.31 -8.44 -7.97
C GLN A 372 -1.80 -9.86 -7.69
N LEU A 373 -0.63 -9.99 -7.04
CA LEU A 373 -0.07 -11.30 -6.69
C LEU A 373 -0.79 -11.95 -5.50
N CYS A 374 -1.20 -11.17 -4.49
CA CYS A 374 -2.09 -11.65 -3.44
C CYS A 374 -3.42 -12.11 -4.05
N ARG A 375 -4.01 -11.35 -4.97
CA ARG A 375 -5.22 -11.75 -5.68
C ARG A 375 -5.06 -13.10 -6.37
N TYR A 376 -4.03 -13.29 -7.20
CA TYR A 376 -3.81 -14.58 -7.86
C TYR A 376 -3.60 -15.72 -6.86
N TYR A 377 -2.97 -15.44 -5.72
CA TYR A 377 -2.81 -16.41 -4.65
C TYR A 377 -4.18 -16.84 -4.13
N PHE A 378 -5.01 -15.90 -3.70
CA PHE A 378 -6.37 -16.15 -3.17
C PHE A 378 -7.35 -16.72 -4.21
N ASP A 379 -7.19 -16.39 -5.49
CA ASP A 379 -8.04 -16.90 -6.58
C ASP A 379 -7.68 -18.35 -6.98
N ALA A 380 -6.66 -18.96 -6.37
CA ALA A 380 -6.31 -20.36 -6.64
C ALA A 380 -7.43 -21.30 -6.17
N ALA A 381 -8.24 -21.76 -7.13
CA ALA A 381 -9.46 -22.50 -6.90
C ALA A 381 -9.27 -23.72 -5.97
N GLY A 382 -10.14 -23.81 -4.97
CA GLY A 382 -10.19 -24.92 -4.01
C GLY A 382 -9.00 -25.01 -3.06
N GLN A 383 -8.16 -23.97 -2.96
CA GLN A 383 -6.96 -24.02 -2.12
C GLN A 383 -7.12 -23.33 -0.75
N HIS A 384 -8.21 -22.58 -0.53
CA HIS A 384 -8.31 -21.63 0.60
C HIS A 384 -9.62 -21.72 1.39
N ASN A 385 -10.36 -22.82 1.31
CA ASN A 385 -11.62 -23.02 2.06
C ASN A 385 -12.59 -21.83 1.95
N ASP A 386 -12.73 -21.29 0.74
CA ASP A 386 -13.57 -20.12 0.41
C ASP A 386 -13.28 -18.83 1.21
N ILE A 387 -12.10 -18.74 1.84
CA ILE A 387 -11.64 -17.52 2.52
C ILE A 387 -11.38 -16.44 1.47
N LYS A 388 -12.08 -15.33 1.61
CA LYS A 388 -11.95 -14.15 0.75
C LYS A 388 -11.04 -13.11 1.38
N THR A 389 -10.51 -12.22 0.54
CA THR A 389 -9.74 -11.05 0.95
C THR A 389 -10.31 -9.79 0.32
N ARG A 390 -9.80 -8.63 0.74
CA ARG A 390 -10.16 -7.35 0.17
C ARG A 390 -9.90 -7.31 -1.34
N PRO A 391 -10.85 -6.79 -2.16
CA PRO A 391 -10.66 -6.68 -3.60
C PRO A 391 -9.36 -5.99 -3.99
N SER A 392 -8.76 -6.47 -5.08
CA SER A 392 -7.44 -6.02 -5.51
C SER A 392 -7.44 -4.58 -6.03
N HIS A 393 -6.37 -3.84 -5.72
CA HIS A 393 -6.12 -2.54 -6.38
C HIS A 393 -5.40 -2.70 -7.74
N GLY A 394 -5.02 -3.92 -8.12
CA GLY A 394 -4.47 -4.24 -9.45
C GLY A 394 -2.96 -4.01 -9.63
N ASN A 395 -2.23 -3.54 -8.61
CA ASN A 395 -0.79 -3.31 -8.75
C ASN A 395 -0.01 -4.58 -8.46
N ILE A 396 1.03 -4.79 -9.25
CA ILE A 396 1.99 -5.87 -9.04
C ILE A 396 3.20 -5.36 -8.25
N TYR A 397 3.64 -6.13 -7.25
CA TYR A 397 4.82 -5.81 -6.45
C TYR A 397 5.86 -6.90 -6.58
N VAL A 398 7.06 -6.56 -7.07
CA VAL A 398 8.14 -7.54 -7.20
C VAL A 398 8.62 -8.05 -5.85
N ASN A 399 8.41 -7.29 -4.78
CA ASN A 399 8.82 -7.68 -3.43
C ASN A 399 7.82 -8.65 -2.77
N TRP A 400 6.83 -9.15 -3.49
CA TRP A 400 5.99 -10.24 -3.02
C TRP A 400 6.74 -11.58 -3.17
N ARG A 401 6.58 -12.52 -2.23
CA ARG A 401 7.06 -13.91 -2.37
C ARG A 401 6.04 -14.92 -1.89
N PHE A 402 6.20 -16.16 -2.35
CA PHE A 402 5.44 -17.32 -1.85
C PHE A 402 5.76 -17.60 -0.38
N PRO A 403 4.76 -18.05 0.41
CA PRO A 403 4.98 -18.49 1.78
C PRO A 403 5.84 -19.77 1.84
N ASP A 404 6.59 -19.91 2.92
CA ASP A 404 7.37 -21.11 3.22
C ASP A 404 6.43 -22.20 3.80
N ILE A 405 6.78 -23.47 3.59
CA ILE A 405 6.01 -24.61 4.13
C ILE A 405 6.64 -25.06 5.46
N GLN A 406 5.83 -25.33 6.48
CA GLN A 406 6.29 -25.94 7.73
C GLN A 406 6.59 -27.43 7.56
N GLU A 407 7.60 -27.93 8.27
CA GLU A 407 8.12 -29.27 8.09
C GLU A 407 7.09 -30.40 8.35
N GLY A 408 6.08 -30.15 9.18
CA GLY A 408 4.97 -31.08 9.49
C GLY A 408 3.95 -31.27 8.36
N GLU A 409 3.91 -30.39 7.36
CA GLU A 409 2.87 -30.36 6.31
C GLU A 409 3.30 -31.01 4.98
N LYS A 410 4.39 -31.79 5.02
CA LYS A 410 5.24 -32.08 3.86
C LYS A 410 4.53 -32.65 2.62
N SER A 411 3.45 -33.41 2.72
CA SER A 411 2.76 -33.96 1.54
C SER A 411 1.66 -33.01 1.04
N PHE A 412 0.65 -32.72 1.87
CA PHE A 412 -0.48 -31.87 1.51
C PHE A 412 -0.03 -30.43 1.19
N GLY A 413 0.79 -29.82 2.06
CA GLY A 413 1.30 -28.46 1.86
C GLY A 413 2.12 -28.32 0.58
N LYS A 414 2.92 -29.34 0.20
CA LYS A 414 3.67 -29.32 -1.07
C LYS A 414 2.75 -29.38 -2.27
N THR A 415 1.73 -30.24 -2.24
CA THR A 415 0.74 -30.36 -3.32
C THR A 415 -0.05 -29.06 -3.47
N ARG A 416 -0.61 -28.53 -2.38
CA ARG A 416 -1.33 -27.24 -2.35
C ARG A 416 -0.47 -26.11 -2.90
N ARG A 417 0.76 -25.93 -2.39
CA ARG A 417 1.67 -24.90 -2.88
C ARG A 417 1.97 -25.05 -4.37
N GLN A 418 2.15 -26.28 -4.86
CA GLN A 418 2.42 -26.51 -6.28
C GLN A 418 1.21 -26.19 -7.16
N THR A 419 -0.01 -26.51 -6.71
CA THR A 419 -1.26 -26.13 -7.38
C THR A 419 -1.40 -24.61 -7.47
N ILE A 420 -1.23 -23.90 -6.34
CA ILE A 420 -1.26 -22.43 -6.31
C ILE A 420 -0.19 -21.86 -7.23
N TYR A 421 1.04 -22.36 -7.16
CA TYR A 421 2.14 -21.93 -8.02
C TYR A 421 1.80 -22.04 -9.51
N ASN A 422 1.27 -23.17 -9.95
CA ASN A 422 0.91 -23.37 -11.36
C ASN A 422 -0.24 -22.44 -11.80
N SER A 423 -1.25 -22.26 -10.95
CA SER A 423 -2.37 -21.34 -11.21
C SER A 423 -1.88 -19.90 -11.35
N MET A 424 -1.10 -19.42 -10.38
CA MET A 424 -0.52 -18.07 -10.42
C MET A 424 0.38 -17.87 -11.63
N MET A 425 1.25 -18.84 -11.94
CA MET A 425 2.14 -18.77 -13.10
C MET A 425 1.39 -18.60 -14.41
N THR A 426 0.25 -19.28 -14.55
CA THR A 426 -0.61 -19.17 -15.73
C THR A 426 -1.16 -17.74 -15.83
N ARG A 427 -1.78 -17.23 -14.76
CA ARG A 427 -2.36 -15.88 -14.73
C ARG A 427 -1.34 -14.77 -14.92
N ILE A 428 -0.17 -14.85 -14.27
CA ILE A 428 0.89 -13.83 -14.41
C ILE A 428 1.37 -13.75 -15.86
N ARG A 429 1.53 -14.90 -16.53
CA ARG A 429 1.98 -14.94 -17.93
C ARG A 429 0.89 -14.43 -18.88
N GLU A 430 -0.34 -14.87 -18.70
CA GLU A 430 -1.50 -14.40 -19.47
C GLU A 430 -1.60 -12.87 -19.39
N ASP A 431 -1.66 -12.31 -18.18
CA ASP A 431 -1.81 -10.86 -18.01
C ASP A 431 -0.58 -10.09 -18.52
N ALA A 432 0.64 -10.61 -18.34
CA ALA A 432 1.84 -9.97 -18.90
C ALA A 432 1.81 -9.93 -20.45
N PHE A 433 1.38 -11.02 -21.09
CA PHE A 433 1.24 -11.07 -22.54
C PHE A 433 0.07 -10.24 -23.04
N SER A 434 -1.06 -10.20 -22.32
CA SER A 434 -2.17 -9.30 -22.63
C SER A 434 -1.74 -7.84 -22.58
N ILE A 435 -1.01 -7.40 -21.54
CA ILE A 435 -0.50 -6.02 -21.47
C ILE A 435 0.44 -5.74 -22.65
N LEU A 436 1.28 -6.71 -23.05
CA LEU A 436 2.17 -6.56 -24.20
C LEU A 436 1.42 -6.43 -25.54
N VAL A 437 0.27 -7.09 -25.69
CA VAL A 437 -0.57 -7.06 -26.89
C VAL A 437 -1.47 -5.83 -26.90
N ASP A 438 -2.20 -5.61 -25.82
CA ASP A 438 -3.23 -4.58 -25.67
C ASP A 438 -2.63 -3.21 -25.35
N LYS A 439 -1.35 -3.19 -24.94
CA LYS A 439 -0.61 -2.00 -24.49
C LYS A 439 -1.39 -1.19 -23.45
N SER A 440 -2.09 -1.88 -22.55
CA SER A 440 -2.82 -1.28 -21.43
C SER A 440 -2.75 -2.18 -20.20
N SER A 441 -2.68 -1.60 -19.00
CA SER A 441 -2.69 -2.35 -17.73
C SER A 441 -3.84 -1.94 -16.82
N LYS A 442 -4.22 -2.84 -15.92
CA LYS A 442 -5.37 -2.68 -15.00
C LYS A 442 -5.01 -2.08 -13.63
N GLY A 443 -3.74 -1.73 -13.39
CA GLY A 443 -3.27 -1.21 -12.10
C GLY A 443 -3.71 0.23 -11.79
N LYS A 444 -3.49 0.68 -10.55
CA LYS A 444 -3.73 2.05 -10.07
C LYS A 444 -2.41 2.70 -9.64
N ARG A 445 -2.24 4.00 -9.89
CA ARG A 445 -1.08 4.77 -9.37
C ARG A 445 -0.92 4.66 -7.85
N HIS A 446 -2.05 4.73 -7.12
CA HIS A 446 -2.10 4.53 -5.67
C HIS A 446 -2.77 3.20 -5.32
N ASP A 447 -2.17 2.48 -4.38
CA ASP A 447 -2.67 1.21 -3.85
C ASP A 447 -3.85 1.38 -2.86
N SER A 448 -4.04 2.61 -2.37
CA SER A 448 -5.06 2.98 -1.42
C SER A 448 -6.26 3.58 -2.16
N SER A 449 -7.50 3.26 -1.74
CA SER A 449 -8.68 3.89 -2.32
C SER A 449 -8.74 5.38 -1.91
N THR A 450 -8.89 6.27 -2.89
CA THR A 450 -9.12 7.71 -2.64
C THR A 450 -10.56 7.99 -2.18
N HIS A 451 -11.47 7.04 -2.40
CA HIS A 451 -12.81 7.07 -1.84
C HIS A 451 -12.83 6.28 -0.51
N PRO A 452 -13.67 6.69 0.47
CA PRO A 452 -13.89 5.94 1.69
C PRO A 452 -14.46 4.56 1.33
N LEU A 453 -13.61 3.53 1.39
CA LEU A 453 -13.92 2.08 1.35
C LEU A 453 -14.81 1.51 0.22
N THR A 454 -15.48 2.30 -0.61
CA THR A 454 -16.25 1.81 -1.75
C THR A 454 -15.39 1.72 -3.01
N SER A 455 -15.18 0.51 -3.52
CA SER A 455 -14.66 0.26 -4.87
C SER A 455 -15.28 -1.03 -5.39
N VAL A 456 -15.70 -1.01 -6.67
CA VAL A 456 -15.39 -1.97 -7.77
C VAL A 456 -16.58 -2.17 -8.73
N MET A 457 -16.33 -2.18 -10.06
CA MET A 457 -16.85 -3.11 -11.10
C MET A 457 -16.31 -2.91 -12.56
N TYR A 458 -15.62 -3.91 -13.11
CA TYR A 458 -15.48 -4.27 -14.54
C TYR A 458 -14.78 -3.38 -15.63
N ALA A 459 -13.90 -4.08 -16.38
CA ALA A 459 -13.39 -3.80 -17.73
C ALA A 459 -14.48 -4.15 -18.78
N SER A 460 -14.67 -3.48 -19.93
CA SER A 460 -13.81 -3.51 -21.12
C SER A 460 -14.16 -2.42 -22.16
N THR A 461 -13.35 -2.37 -23.24
CA THR A 461 -13.42 -1.74 -24.59
C THR A 461 -12.61 -0.48 -24.91
N ASP A 462 -11.93 -0.61 -26.06
CA ASP A 462 -10.79 0.11 -26.65
C ASP A 462 -11.12 1.49 -27.24
N VAL A 463 -10.08 2.32 -27.46
CA VAL A 463 -9.63 2.84 -28.79
C VAL A 463 -8.33 3.64 -28.60
N TRP A 464 -7.29 3.24 -29.34
CA TRP A 464 -5.94 3.82 -29.39
C TRP A 464 -5.83 5.02 -30.34
N THR A 465 -5.03 6.03 -30.00
CA THR A 465 -4.28 6.87 -30.97
C THR A 465 -3.04 7.51 -30.33
N ASP A 466 -1.96 7.48 -31.11
CA ASP A 466 -0.53 7.72 -30.91
C ASP A 466 -0.10 9.16 -30.54
N VAL A 467 1.11 9.31 -29.95
CA VAL A 467 2.17 10.33 -30.18
C VAL A 467 3.08 10.55 -28.93
N GLY A 468 4.37 10.18 -29.08
CA GLY A 468 5.55 10.99 -28.68
C GLY A 468 5.99 11.02 -27.20
N ALA A 469 6.89 10.10 -26.80
CA ALA A 469 7.54 10.13 -25.47
C ALA A 469 8.68 11.16 -25.37
N ARG A 470 8.78 11.75 -24.17
CA ARG A 470 9.99 12.41 -23.66
C ARG A 470 10.25 11.93 -22.24
N ASP A 471 11.53 11.65 -21.96
CA ASP A 471 12.03 11.10 -20.70
C ASP A 471 11.67 11.96 -19.49
N MET A 472 11.09 11.34 -18.46
CA MET A 472 10.94 11.90 -17.12
C MET A 472 11.34 10.87 -16.05
N PRO A 473 11.96 11.30 -14.95
CA PRO A 473 12.69 10.41 -14.04
C PRO A 473 11.80 9.58 -13.11
N ASN A 474 12.35 8.43 -12.73
CA ASN A 474 11.76 7.35 -11.95
C ASN A 474 11.47 7.75 -10.48
N ILE A 475 10.24 7.50 -10.01
CA ILE A 475 9.72 7.84 -8.68
C ILE A 475 10.41 7.06 -7.54
N ASP A 476 10.94 5.85 -7.82
CA ASP A 476 11.69 5.08 -6.81
C ASP A 476 13.07 5.71 -6.53
N GLU A 477 13.65 6.41 -7.51
CA GLU A 477 15.01 6.98 -7.45
C GLU A 477 15.06 8.33 -6.70
N LEU A 478 13.98 9.13 -6.80
CA LEU A 478 13.80 10.37 -6.03
C LEU A 478 13.71 10.13 -4.50
N GLY A 479 13.34 8.93 -4.09
CA GLY A 479 13.27 8.55 -2.67
C GLY A 479 14.62 8.15 -2.08
N GLU A 480 15.48 7.50 -2.85
CA GLU A 480 16.79 7.02 -2.37
C GLU A 480 17.85 8.13 -2.37
N SER A 481 17.77 9.12 -3.29
CA SER A 481 18.65 10.30 -3.26
C SER A 481 18.41 11.17 -2.01
N PHE A 482 17.16 11.24 -1.54
CA PHE A 482 16.80 11.96 -0.30
C PHE A 482 17.30 11.25 0.96
N ALA A 483 17.29 9.91 0.99
CA ALA A 483 17.77 9.15 2.15
C ALA A 483 19.30 9.23 2.33
N LYS A 484 20.06 9.33 1.23
CA LYS A 484 21.52 9.55 1.29
C LYS A 484 21.88 10.96 1.76
N ASN A 485 21.08 11.97 1.45
CA ASN A 485 21.36 13.37 1.81
C ASN A 485 20.96 13.75 3.25
N LEU A 486 20.36 12.85 4.02
CA LEU A 486 20.00 13.06 5.43
C LEU A 486 20.99 12.41 6.42
N SER A 487 22.01 11.69 5.94
CA SER A 487 23.04 11.10 6.81
C SER A 487 24.14 12.12 7.10
N LEU A 488 23.82 13.16 7.88
CA LEU A 488 24.84 14.01 8.49
C LEU A 488 25.62 13.18 9.52
N LYS A 489 26.92 13.04 9.30
CA LYS A 489 27.87 12.47 10.27
C LYS A 489 27.79 13.29 11.57
N PRO A 490 27.87 12.66 12.76
CA PRO A 490 27.95 13.40 14.01
C PRO A 490 29.33 14.06 14.09
N VAL A 491 29.38 15.38 13.94
CA VAL A 491 30.56 16.16 14.33
C VAL A 491 30.40 16.43 15.82
N ILE A 492 31.15 15.69 16.61
CA ILE A 492 31.39 15.99 18.02
C ILE A 492 32.40 17.13 18.03
N GLU A 493 31.94 18.34 18.39
CA GLU A 493 32.82 19.45 18.75
C GLU A 493 33.41 19.16 20.14
N ALA A 494 34.73 19.00 20.19
CA ALA A 494 35.51 19.15 21.41
C ALA A 494 36.25 20.49 21.30
N ILE A 495 35.97 21.39 22.24
CA ILE A 495 36.64 22.67 22.43
C ILE A 495 37.88 22.45 23.30
N GLY A 496 38.98 23.13 22.98
CA GLY A 496 40.20 23.25 23.78
C GLY A 496 41.42 23.31 22.86
N GLU A 497 41.76 24.50 22.35
CA GLU A 497 42.71 25.46 22.92
C GLU A 497 44.09 25.36 22.24
N SER A 498 44.66 26.55 22.06
CA SER A 498 45.88 26.97 21.36
C SER A 498 47.17 26.25 21.75
N ASP A 499 48.07 26.07 20.77
CA ASP A 499 49.44 26.64 20.71
C ASP A 499 50.19 25.91 19.56
N VAL A 500 50.64 26.60 18.50
CA VAL A 500 51.95 27.27 18.32
C VAL A 500 53.12 26.26 18.18
N ASP A 501 53.89 26.48 17.11
CA ASP A 501 55.24 25.97 16.76
C ASP A 501 55.42 24.68 15.93
N ASP A 502 55.78 24.93 14.66
CA ASP A 502 57.07 24.64 14.01
C ASP A 502 57.63 23.20 13.85
N GLU A 503 58.26 23.08 12.67
CA GLU A 503 59.33 22.16 12.25
C GLU A 503 59.03 20.74 11.74
N ASP A 504 59.25 20.62 10.42
CA ASP A 504 60.27 19.79 9.76
C ASP A 504 60.15 18.25 9.76
N GLY A 505 60.62 17.65 8.65
CA GLY A 505 61.05 16.24 8.66
C GLY A 505 60.31 15.24 7.76
N GLY A 506 60.44 15.40 6.43
CA GLY A 506 61.06 14.41 5.54
C GLY A 506 60.64 12.92 5.45
N ILE A 507 60.64 12.46 4.18
CA ILE A 507 61.07 11.14 3.63
C ILE A 507 60.01 10.01 3.68
N ALA A 508 59.35 9.65 2.57
CA ALA A 508 59.78 8.80 1.42
C ALA A 508 59.96 7.30 1.83
N LEU A 509 59.66 6.25 1.07
CA LEU A 509 59.77 5.90 -0.35
C LEU A 509 58.94 4.61 -0.59
N GLY A 510 58.52 4.36 -1.83
CA GLY A 510 58.09 3.04 -2.31
C GLY A 510 56.99 3.09 -3.34
#